data_AF-A0A094C075-F1
#
_entry.id   AF-A0A094C075-F1
#
_cell.length_a   1.000
_cell.length_b   1.000
_cell.length_c   1.000
_cell.angle_alpha   90.00
_cell.angle_beta   90.00
_cell.angle_gamma   90.00
#
_symmetry.space_group_name_H-M   'P 1'
#
loop_
_entity.id
_entity.type
_entity.pdbx_description
1 polymer ?
#
loop_
_entity_poly.entity_id
_entity_poly.type
_entity_poly.pdbx_seq_one_letter_code
_entity_poly.pdbx_strand_id
1 'polypeptide(L)'
;MGAFEDPLISQLRGGEFKNLTRFDGLGNGLYVGSKEGVTEAIKAALAAPEISKAKEISDVVPKEKFKVDEFPSSIAYYAMDVVKAKYPKIAEELPVSASKGMRLLNKLINSHLHNNWRTHFSDGIAVLKPIRTHMTAIVEPAVQLAEYLAQCPSSPIMSSCPPNNKNCKPCVASAPMRISTPPIFRNNSNLYTIGVVPHPWTTTSSDAFTTAIDVPFIRRRSNRDHWLTLATKEILGTGVSTSPRLVKFKEAVASPYGAAHSVWFTAEKNYPDDIDWHFGFIVPRSGAHDGKSQTPVPGPERRPADPVRDPLDGVLPSEKELKKERELLEYAKMMGTTPEQQRLIRAIEAWNLGDVEA
;
A
#
# COMPACT_ATOMS: atom_id res chain seq x y z
N MET A 1 0.91 -7.96 -13.81
CA MET A 1 0.23 -7.77 -12.51
C MET A 1 -0.65 -6.55 -12.70
N GLY A 2 -1.96 -6.70 -12.60
CA GLY A 2 -2.89 -5.60 -12.80
C GLY A 2 -2.92 -4.69 -11.60
N ALA A 3 -3.39 -3.45 -11.83
CA ALA A 3 -3.80 -2.59 -10.74
C ALA A 3 -4.91 -3.27 -9.93
N PHE A 4 -5.12 -2.82 -8.69
CA PHE A 4 -6.18 -3.36 -7.85
C PHE A 4 -7.54 -3.30 -8.57
N GLU A 5 -7.82 -2.22 -9.28
CA GLU A 5 -9.10 -1.98 -9.95
C GLU A 5 -9.23 -2.63 -11.33
N ASP A 6 -8.21 -3.36 -11.78
CA ASP A 6 -8.28 -4.08 -13.04
C ASP A 6 -9.56 -4.94 -13.10
N PRO A 7 -10.33 -4.93 -14.20
CA PRO A 7 -11.62 -5.62 -14.26
C PRO A 7 -11.53 -7.10 -13.92
N LEU A 8 -10.48 -7.78 -14.39
CA LEU A 8 -10.27 -9.20 -14.10
C LEU A 8 -9.92 -9.39 -12.62
N ILE A 9 -8.98 -8.61 -12.08
CA ILE A 9 -8.60 -8.74 -10.65
C ILE A 9 -9.81 -8.44 -9.75
N SER A 10 -10.62 -7.45 -10.10
CA SER A 10 -11.86 -7.10 -9.39
C SER A 10 -12.89 -8.23 -9.45
N GLN A 11 -13.09 -8.85 -10.61
CA GLN A 11 -13.94 -10.02 -10.76
C GLN A 11 -13.45 -11.20 -9.92
N LEU A 12 -12.13 -11.46 -9.93
CA LEU A 12 -11.52 -12.53 -9.14
C LEU A 12 -11.75 -12.35 -7.64
N ARG A 13 -11.61 -11.13 -7.13
CA ARG A 13 -11.91 -10.81 -5.72
C ARG A 13 -13.39 -10.92 -5.37
N GLY A 14 -14.27 -10.55 -6.31
CA GLY A 14 -15.71 -10.67 -6.12
C GLY A 14 -16.18 -12.11 -5.96
N GLY A 15 -15.47 -13.07 -6.56
CA GLY A 15 -15.77 -14.50 -6.40
C GLY A 15 -17.04 -14.98 -7.11
N GLU A 16 -17.68 -14.11 -7.91
CA GLU A 16 -18.91 -14.42 -8.64
C GLU A 16 -18.58 -14.80 -10.10
N PHE A 17 -18.60 -16.11 -10.38
CA PHE A 17 -18.28 -16.65 -11.70
C PHE A 17 -19.48 -17.39 -12.29
N LYS A 18 -19.97 -16.91 -13.44
CA LYS A 18 -21.13 -17.51 -14.13
C LYS A 18 -20.79 -18.84 -14.80
N ASN A 19 -19.65 -18.90 -15.48
CA ASN A 19 -19.22 -20.05 -16.26
C ASN A 19 -17.84 -20.52 -15.79
N LEU A 20 -17.58 -21.81 -15.90
CA LEU A 20 -16.22 -22.33 -15.80
C LEU A 20 -15.40 -21.78 -16.97
N THR A 21 -14.39 -20.98 -16.65
CA THR A 21 -13.63 -20.18 -17.59
C THR A 21 -12.15 -20.53 -17.44
N ARG A 22 -11.48 -20.70 -18.58
CA ARG A 22 -10.02 -20.80 -18.69
C ARG A 22 -9.52 -19.61 -19.48
N PHE A 23 -8.29 -19.19 -19.20
CA PHE A 23 -7.66 -18.07 -19.89
C PHE A 23 -6.66 -18.60 -20.91
N ASP A 24 -6.72 -18.07 -22.13
CA ASP A 24 -5.74 -18.41 -23.15
C ASP A 24 -4.32 -18.07 -22.68
N GLY A 25 -3.32 -18.86 -23.10
CA GLY A 25 -1.90 -18.70 -22.73
C GLY A 25 -1.54 -18.85 -21.24
N LEU A 26 -2.50 -19.09 -20.33
CA LEU A 26 -2.22 -19.45 -18.93
C LEU A 26 -2.09 -20.97 -18.70
N GLY A 27 -2.37 -21.80 -19.71
CA GLY A 27 -2.35 -23.26 -19.57
C GLY A 27 -3.20 -23.72 -18.39
N ASN A 28 -2.61 -24.51 -17.49
CA ASN A 28 -3.22 -24.96 -16.23
C ASN A 28 -3.05 -23.98 -15.05
N GLY A 29 -2.57 -22.76 -15.28
CA GLY A 29 -2.23 -21.80 -14.23
C GLY A 29 -3.44 -21.14 -13.55
N LEU A 30 -4.58 -21.02 -14.23
CA LEU A 30 -5.80 -20.43 -13.66
C LEU A 30 -7.08 -20.93 -14.35
N TYR A 31 -8.00 -21.44 -13.53
CA TYR A 31 -9.38 -21.68 -13.91
C TYR A 31 -10.30 -20.99 -12.89
N VAL A 32 -11.38 -20.39 -13.37
CA VAL A 32 -12.37 -19.71 -12.52
C VAL A 32 -13.76 -20.22 -12.85
N GLY A 33 -14.65 -20.35 -11.89
CA GLY A 33 -15.98 -20.88 -12.13
C GLY A 33 -16.80 -20.95 -10.86
N SER A 34 -18.10 -21.19 -11.01
CA SER A 34 -18.96 -21.48 -9.85
C SER A 34 -18.45 -22.74 -9.14
N LYS A 35 -18.76 -22.85 -7.85
CA LYS A 35 -18.37 -24.02 -7.04
C LYS A 35 -18.84 -25.32 -7.69
N GLU A 36 -20.06 -25.32 -8.22
CA GLU A 36 -20.67 -26.45 -8.91
C GLU A 36 -19.91 -26.75 -10.20
N GLY A 37 -19.65 -25.75 -11.04
CA GLY A 37 -18.94 -25.92 -12.31
C GLY A 37 -17.51 -26.44 -12.13
N VAL A 38 -16.78 -25.91 -11.14
CA VAL A 38 -15.43 -26.39 -10.79
C VAL A 38 -15.49 -27.82 -10.26
N THR A 39 -16.44 -28.14 -9.38
CA THR A 39 -16.60 -29.49 -8.81
C THR A 39 -16.92 -30.50 -9.90
N GLU A 40 -17.81 -30.18 -10.84
CA GLU A 40 -18.14 -31.05 -11.97
C GLU A 40 -16.95 -31.27 -12.90
N ALA A 41 -16.15 -30.23 -13.17
CA ALA A 41 -14.95 -30.35 -13.99
C ALA A 41 -13.90 -31.23 -13.31
N ILE A 42 -13.67 -31.07 -12.00
CA ILE A 42 -12.77 -31.93 -11.24
C ILE A 42 -13.26 -33.39 -11.28
N LYS A 43 -14.56 -33.63 -11.05
CA LYS A 43 -15.13 -34.98 -11.13
C LYS A 43 -14.99 -35.60 -12.52
N ALA A 44 -15.27 -34.83 -13.56
CA ALA A 44 -15.12 -35.28 -14.94
C ALA A 44 -13.66 -35.63 -15.27
N ALA A 45 -12.71 -34.81 -14.82
CA ALA A 45 -11.29 -35.07 -15.00
C ALA A 45 -10.86 -36.36 -14.28
N LEU A 46 -11.23 -36.53 -13.01
CA LEU A 46 -10.89 -37.71 -12.21
C LEU A 46 -11.51 -39.01 -12.73
N ALA A 47 -12.67 -38.92 -13.40
CA ALA A 47 -13.31 -40.07 -14.04
C ALA A 47 -12.73 -40.41 -15.42
N ALA A 48 -11.86 -39.56 -15.98
CA ALA A 48 -11.31 -39.77 -17.31
C ALA A 48 -10.29 -40.92 -17.30
N PRO A 49 -10.44 -41.94 -18.17
CA PRO A 49 -9.52 -43.08 -18.23
C PRO A 49 -8.06 -42.69 -18.50
N GLU A 50 -7.84 -41.56 -19.17
CA GLU A 50 -6.53 -41.08 -19.60
C GLU A 50 -5.96 -39.96 -18.70
N ILE A 51 -6.51 -39.74 -17.50
CA ILE A 51 -6.03 -38.70 -16.58
C ILE A 51 -4.52 -38.81 -16.29
N SER A 52 -3.97 -40.03 -16.24
CA SER A 52 -2.54 -40.28 -16.01
C SER A 52 -1.62 -39.76 -17.13
N LYS A 53 -2.16 -39.51 -18.32
CA LYS A 53 -1.43 -38.95 -19.48
C LYS A 53 -1.70 -37.47 -19.69
N ALA A 54 -2.71 -36.92 -19.01
CA ALA A 54 -3.13 -35.54 -19.15
C ALA A 54 -2.08 -34.58 -18.58
N LYS A 55 -1.75 -33.53 -19.32
CA LYS A 55 -0.88 -32.45 -18.83
C LYS A 55 -1.72 -31.33 -18.23
N GLU A 56 -2.90 -31.12 -18.76
CA GLU A 56 -3.87 -30.12 -18.32
C GLU A 56 -5.24 -30.75 -18.06
N ILE A 57 -6.02 -30.14 -17.17
CA ILE A 57 -7.41 -30.58 -16.93
C ILE A 57 -8.27 -30.42 -18.19
N SER A 58 -7.94 -29.44 -19.05
CA SER A 58 -8.54 -29.21 -20.36
C SER A 58 -8.29 -30.33 -21.38
N ASP A 59 -7.32 -31.22 -21.13
CA ASP A 59 -7.07 -32.37 -22.01
C ASP A 59 -8.11 -33.48 -21.81
N VAL A 60 -8.71 -33.55 -20.63
CA VAL A 60 -9.60 -34.65 -20.21
C VAL A 60 -11.04 -34.24 -19.93
N VAL A 61 -11.28 -32.96 -19.65
CA VAL A 61 -12.62 -32.41 -19.48
C VAL A 61 -13.15 -31.92 -20.83
N PRO A 62 -14.42 -32.19 -21.19
CA PRO A 62 -15.00 -31.73 -22.45
C PRO A 62 -14.81 -30.22 -22.65
N LYS A 63 -14.33 -29.83 -23.84
CA LYS A 63 -13.95 -28.45 -24.14
C LYS A 63 -15.13 -27.49 -24.04
N GLU A 64 -16.34 -27.98 -24.30
CA GLU A 64 -17.60 -27.24 -24.25
C GLU A 64 -17.95 -26.80 -22.82
N LYS A 65 -17.36 -27.43 -21.79
CA LYS A 65 -17.54 -27.00 -20.40
C LYS A 65 -16.74 -25.74 -20.06
N PHE A 66 -15.72 -25.40 -20.85
CA PHE A 66 -14.92 -24.21 -20.61
C PHE A 66 -15.33 -23.09 -21.55
N LYS A 67 -15.65 -21.93 -20.97
CA LYS A 67 -15.49 -20.67 -21.68
C LYS A 67 -14.00 -20.37 -21.78
N VAL A 68 -13.51 -20.02 -22.97
CA VAL A 68 -12.14 -19.55 -23.15
C VAL A 68 -12.18 -18.03 -23.19
N ASP A 69 -11.44 -17.40 -22.29
CA ASP A 69 -11.24 -15.95 -22.27
C ASP A 69 -9.83 -15.60 -22.77
N GLU A 70 -9.63 -14.33 -23.14
CA GLU A 70 -8.36 -13.85 -23.69
C GLU A 70 -7.20 -13.93 -22.68
N PHE A 71 -5.96 -13.92 -23.19
CA PHE A 71 -4.78 -13.88 -22.32
C PHE A 71 -4.80 -12.60 -21.46
N PRO A 72 -4.84 -12.72 -20.13
CA PRO A 72 -5.05 -11.57 -19.27
C PRO A 72 -3.78 -10.72 -19.15
N SER A 73 -3.90 -9.44 -19.51
CA SER A 73 -2.80 -8.46 -19.35
C SER A 73 -2.45 -8.21 -17.87
N SER A 74 -3.38 -8.46 -16.94
CA SER A 74 -3.20 -8.26 -15.51
C SER A 74 -2.51 -9.41 -14.79
N ILE A 75 -2.45 -10.63 -15.33
CA ILE A 75 -1.82 -11.77 -14.65
C ILE A 75 -0.44 -12.04 -15.24
N ALA A 76 0.56 -12.23 -14.38
CA ALA A 76 1.92 -12.55 -14.78
C ALA A 76 2.16 -14.05 -14.57
N TYR A 77 2.27 -14.81 -15.66
CA TYR A 77 2.43 -16.26 -15.59
C TYR A 77 3.89 -16.68 -15.73
N TYR A 78 4.45 -17.21 -14.64
CA TYR A 78 5.85 -17.67 -14.55
C TYR A 78 5.96 -19.18 -14.78
N ALA A 79 5.40 -19.65 -15.91
CA ALA A 79 5.55 -21.04 -16.31
C ALA A 79 7.02 -21.40 -16.57
N MET A 80 7.38 -22.67 -16.45
CA MET A 80 8.76 -23.12 -16.51
C MET A 80 9.45 -22.84 -17.85
N ASP A 81 8.72 -22.90 -18.95
CA ASP A 81 9.17 -22.50 -20.28
C ASP A 81 9.46 -20.99 -20.36
N VAL A 82 8.56 -20.17 -19.80
CA VAL A 82 8.75 -18.72 -19.69
C VAL A 82 9.95 -18.38 -18.82
N VAL A 83 10.13 -19.09 -17.70
CA VAL A 83 11.28 -18.90 -16.80
C VAL A 83 12.59 -19.25 -17.50
N LYS A 84 12.65 -20.36 -18.23
CA LYS A 84 13.81 -20.75 -19.05
C LYS A 84 14.14 -19.71 -20.11
N ALA A 85 13.12 -19.17 -20.78
CA ALA A 85 13.31 -18.22 -21.86
C ALA A 85 13.73 -16.82 -21.38
N LYS A 86 13.19 -16.34 -20.25
CA LYS A 86 13.32 -14.94 -19.81
C LYS A 86 14.23 -14.73 -18.60
N TYR A 87 14.46 -15.75 -17.78
CA TYR A 87 15.16 -15.62 -16.49
C TYR A 87 16.26 -16.69 -16.35
N PRO A 88 17.33 -16.63 -17.17
CA PRO A 88 18.33 -17.70 -17.27
C PRO A 88 19.00 -18.04 -15.93
N LYS A 89 19.33 -17.02 -15.11
CA LYS A 89 19.92 -17.20 -13.77
C LYS A 89 19.07 -18.07 -12.83
N ILE A 90 17.75 -18.05 -12.99
CA ILE A 90 16.84 -18.89 -12.19
C ILE A 90 16.73 -20.27 -12.83
N ALA A 91 16.62 -20.31 -14.16
CA ALA A 91 16.52 -21.55 -14.93
C ALA A 91 17.73 -22.47 -14.74
N GLU A 92 18.93 -21.90 -14.58
CA GLU A 92 20.17 -22.63 -14.31
C GLU A 92 20.23 -23.19 -12.88
N GLU A 93 19.65 -22.49 -11.89
CA GLU A 93 19.68 -22.91 -10.49
C GLU A 93 18.62 -23.97 -10.17
N LEU A 94 17.48 -23.98 -10.88
CA LEU A 94 16.38 -24.92 -10.62
C LEU A 94 16.79 -26.41 -10.70
N PRO A 95 17.57 -26.86 -11.70
CA PRO A 95 18.08 -28.24 -11.74
C PRO A 95 19.13 -28.55 -10.66
N VAL A 96 19.89 -27.54 -10.22
CA VAL A 96 20.94 -27.70 -9.19
C VAL A 96 20.32 -27.83 -7.81
N SER A 97 19.37 -26.95 -7.49
CA SER A 97 18.64 -26.95 -6.24
C SER A 97 17.26 -26.33 -6.45
N ALA A 98 16.24 -27.20 -6.47
CA ALA A 98 14.85 -26.76 -6.63
C ALA A 98 14.46 -25.73 -5.55
N SER A 99 14.89 -25.92 -4.29
CA SER A 99 14.57 -25.00 -3.20
C SER A 99 15.23 -23.63 -3.39
N LYS A 100 16.50 -23.58 -3.79
CA LYS A 100 17.21 -22.32 -4.05
C LYS A 100 16.65 -21.60 -5.28
N GLY A 101 16.41 -22.33 -6.37
CA GLY A 101 15.78 -21.78 -7.58
C GLY A 101 14.39 -21.19 -7.32
N MET A 102 13.54 -21.90 -6.56
CA MET A 102 12.20 -21.40 -6.19
C MET A 102 12.26 -20.18 -5.27
N ARG A 103 13.22 -20.11 -4.35
CA ARG A 103 13.45 -18.90 -3.52
C ARG A 103 13.87 -17.70 -4.37
N LEU A 104 14.74 -17.91 -5.36
CA LEU A 104 15.12 -16.86 -6.31
C LEU A 104 13.92 -16.40 -7.16
N LEU A 105 13.08 -17.34 -7.61
CA LEU A 105 11.85 -17.02 -8.33
C LEU A 105 10.87 -16.23 -7.46
N ASN A 106 10.66 -16.62 -6.21
CA ASN A 106 9.80 -15.88 -5.29
C ASN A 106 10.32 -14.44 -5.06
N LYS A 107 11.64 -14.28 -4.89
CA LYS A 107 12.27 -12.96 -4.75
C LYS A 107 12.08 -12.11 -6.02
N LEU A 108 12.21 -12.72 -7.19
CA LEU A 108 11.96 -12.05 -8.47
C LEU A 108 10.50 -11.60 -8.61
N ILE A 109 9.54 -12.47 -8.29
CA ILE A 109 8.11 -12.17 -8.37
C ILE A 109 7.75 -11.01 -7.43
N ASN A 110 8.22 -11.05 -6.17
CA ASN A 110 8.04 -9.96 -5.22
C ASN A 110 8.63 -8.64 -5.74
N SER A 111 9.82 -8.67 -6.34
CA SER A 111 10.43 -7.48 -6.94
C SER A 111 9.61 -6.92 -8.10
N HIS A 112 9.03 -7.78 -8.95
CA HIS A 112 8.17 -7.34 -10.04
C HIS A 112 6.85 -6.73 -9.51
N LEU A 113 6.26 -7.27 -8.44
CA LEU A 113 5.05 -6.74 -7.80
C LEU A 113 5.30 -5.33 -7.24
N HIS A 114 6.35 -5.18 -6.43
CA HIS A 114 6.70 -3.88 -5.84
C HIS A 114 7.03 -2.84 -6.91
N ASN A 115 7.82 -3.19 -7.94
CA ASN A 115 8.14 -2.26 -9.02
C ASN A 115 6.90 -1.84 -9.83
N ASN A 116 5.94 -2.75 -9.99
CA ASN A 116 4.69 -2.43 -10.69
C ASN A 116 3.82 -1.47 -9.86
N TRP A 117 3.67 -1.72 -8.55
CA TRP A 117 3.02 -0.80 -7.63
C TRP A 117 3.63 0.60 -7.72
N ARG A 118 4.96 0.70 -7.70
CA ARG A 118 5.66 2.00 -7.85
C ARG A 118 5.40 2.67 -9.19
N THR A 119 5.27 1.91 -10.26
CA THR A 119 5.00 2.44 -11.61
C THR A 119 3.57 2.95 -11.73
N HIS A 120 2.62 2.32 -11.03
CA HIS A 120 1.23 2.79 -10.95
C HIS A 120 1.14 4.16 -10.26
N PHE A 121 1.90 4.37 -9.18
CA PHE A 121 1.91 5.63 -8.44
C PHE A 121 3.04 6.56 -8.90
N SER A 122 2.99 6.98 -10.17
CA SER A 122 4.05 7.78 -10.79
C SER A 122 4.28 9.16 -10.14
N ASP A 123 3.27 9.72 -9.48
CA ASP A 123 3.36 11.02 -8.82
C ASP A 123 3.99 10.91 -7.42
N GLY A 124 4.12 9.68 -6.91
CA GLY A 124 4.81 9.37 -5.66
C GLY A 124 3.88 8.98 -4.52
N ILE A 125 4.32 9.25 -3.29
CA ILE A 125 3.63 8.96 -2.04
C ILE A 125 3.34 10.28 -1.32
N ALA A 126 2.10 10.46 -0.88
CA ALA A 126 1.69 11.54 0.01
C ALA A 126 1.43 10.99 1.40
N VAL A 127 2.18 11.49 2.39
CA VAL A 127 1.95 11.21 3.81
C VAL A 127 1.14 12.36 4.38
N LEU A 128 -0.13 12.14 4.68
CA LEU A 128 -1.03 13.21 5.07
C LEU A 128 -0.62 13.83 6.42
N LYS A 129 -0.34 15.15 6.44
CA LYS A 129 0.03 15.91 7.64
C LYS A 129 -0.86 17.17 7.77
N PRO A 130 -2.14 17.02 8.18
CA PRO A 130 -3.12 18.11 8.07
C PRO A 130 -2.74 19.39 8.82
N ILE A 131 -2.25 19.27 10.05
CA ILE A 131 -1.72 20.39 10.82
C ILE A 131 -0.22 20.48 10.50
N ARG A 132 0.17 21.58 9.85
CA ARG A 132 1.53 21.73 9.30
C ARG A 132 2.62 21.82 10.38
N THR A 133 2.25 22.21 11.60
CA THR A 133 3.09 22.32 12.78
C THR A 133 2.79 21.20 13.78
N HIS A 134 3.78 20.80 14.56
CA HIS A 134 3.64 19.90 15.71
C HIS A 134 3.15 18.46 15.46
N MET A 135 2.84 18.08 14.21
CA MET A 135 2.42 16.72 13.83
C MET A 135 3.55 15.84 13.26
N THR A 136 4.80 16.28 13.28
CA THR A 136 5.88 15.54 12.62
C THR A 136 6.12 14.18 13.29
N ALA A 137 6.13 14.12 14.62
CA ALA A 137 6.22 12.87 15.35
C ALA A 137 5.01 11.94 15.15
N ILE A 138 3.81 12.52 14.95
CA ILE A 138 2.57 11.77 14.72
C ILE A 138 2.64 11.02 13.39
N VAL A 139 3.14 11.67 12.33
CA VAL A 139 3.22 11.06 10.99
C VAL A 139 4.52 10.31 10.73
N GLU A 140 5.47 10.32 11.67
CA GLU A 140 6.80 9.72 11.53
C GLU A 140 6.75 8.23 11.09
N PRO A 141 5.90 7.36 11.68
CA PRO A 141 5.78 5.98 11.21
C PRO A 141 5.27 5.85 9.76
N ALA A 142 4.42 6.78 9.31
CA ALA A 142 3.93 6.83 7.93
C ALA A 142 4.99 7.30 6.95
N VAL A 143 5.80 8.27 7.35
CA VAL A 143 6.97 8.71 6.57
C VAL A 143 7.96 7.55 6.41
N GLN A 144 8.25 6.82 7.49
CA GLN A 144 9.11 5.64 7.43
C GLN A 144 8.57 4.57 6.47
N LEU A 145 7.26 4.28 6.52
CA LEU A 145 6.64 3.35 5.57
C LEU A 145 6.75 3.86 4.12
N ALA A 146 6.55 5.15 3.88
CA ALA A 146 6.72 5.76 2.57
C ALA A 146 8.17 5.60 2.07
N GLU A 147 9.16 5.84 2.92
CA GLU A 147 10.58 5.65 2.59
C GLU A 147 10.89 4.20 2.22
N TYR A 148 10.31 3.23 2.91
CA TYR A 148 10.44 1.82 2.57
C TYR A 148 9.81 1.46 1.22
N LEU A 149 8.61 1.97 0.94
CA LEU A 149 7.91 1.75 -0.31
C LEU A 149 8.58 2.45 -1.51
N ALA A 150 9.22 3.59 -1.28
CA ALA A 150 9.93 4.35 -2.32
C ALA A 150 11.23 3.68 -2.77
N GLN A 151 11.77 2.73 -2.01
CA GLN A 151 13.01 2.03 -2.35
C GLN A 151 12.84 1.07 -3.53
N CYS A 152 13.95 0.82 -4.25
CA CYS A 152 13.96 -0.24 -5.25
C CYS A 152 13.96 -1.61 -4.57
N PRO A 153 13.09 -2.54 -4.98
CA PRO A 153 13.12 -3.91 -4.46
C PRO A 153 14.43 -4.62 -4.84
N SER A 154 14.92 -5.48 -3.96
CA SER A 154 16.06 -6.35 -4.26
C SER A 154 15.64 -7.46 -5.21
N SER A 155 16.20 -7.48 -6.43
CA SER A 155 15.94 -8.51 -7.43
C SER A 155 17.19 -9.36 -7.72
N PRO A 156 17.06 -10.68 -7.94
CA PRO A 156 18.16 -11.48 -8.47
C PRO A 156 18.60 -11.07 -9.89
N ILE A 157 17.71 -10.37 -10.63
CA ILE A 157 17.92 -9.87 -12.00
C ILE A 157 17.35 -8.44 -12.06
N MET A 158 18.18 -7.43 -11.81
CA MET A 158 17.74 -6.03 -11.59
C MET A 158 16.94 -5.43 -12.76
N SER A 159 17.29 -5.75 -14.01
CA SER A 159 16.68 -5.17 -15.22
C SER A 159 15.54 -6.01 -15.81
N SER A 160 15.05 -7.00 -15.08
CA SER A 160 14.00 -7.89 -15.58
C SER A 160 12.61 -7.30 -15.44
N CYS A 161 11.73 -7.73 -16.34
CA CYS A 161 10.32 -7.38 -16.36
C CYS A 161 9.44 -8.61 -16.17
N PRO A 162 8.22 -8.45 -15.62
CA PRO A 162 7.29 -9.56 -15.49
C PRO A 162 6.86 -10.09 -16.86
N PRO A 163 6.47 -11.38 -16.98
CA PRO A 163 6.19 -12.02 -18.25
C PRO A 163 5.12 -11.33 -19.11
N ASN A 164 4.14 -10.70 -18.45
CA ASN A 164 3.00 -10.05 -19.07
C ASN A 164 3.23 -8.58 -19.42
N ASN A 165 4.39 -7.99 -19.10
CA ASN A 165 4.74 -6.63 -19.49
C ASN A 165 6.21 -6.56 -19.89
N LYS A 166 6.49 -6.65 -21.19
CA LYS A 166 7.86 -6.58 -21.74
C LYS A 166 8.46 -5.17 -21.68
N ASN A 167 7.61 -4.13 -21.59
CA ASN A 167 8.01 -2.72 -21.65
C ASN A 167 8.03 -2.08 -20.25
N CYS A 168 8.19 -2.89 -19.20
CA CYS A 168 8.26 -2.36 -17.85
C CYS A 168 9.48 -1.45 -17.71
N LYS A 169 9.40 -0.47 -16.80
CA LYS A 169 10.55 0.36 -16.43
C LYS A 169 11.18 -0.26 -15.18
N PRO A 170 12.38 -0.83 -15.25
CA PRO A 170 13.06 -1.32 -14.07
C PRO A 170 13.33 -0.19 -13.10
N CYS A 171 13.30 -0.51 -11.81
CA CYS A 171 13.63 0.47 -10.80
C CYS A 171 15.10 0.89 -10.89
N VAL A 172 15.34 2.20 -10.92
CA VAL A 172 16.69 2.78 -10.83
C VAL A 172 16.77 3.68 -9.59
N ALA A 173 17.84 3.50 -8.81
CA ALA A 173 18.06 4.29 -7.60
C ALA A 173 18.29 5.78 -7.89
N SER A 174 18.66 6.13 -9.12
CA SER A 174 18.83 7.51 -9.58
C SER A 174 17.51 8.28 -9.77
N ALA A 175 16.37 7.58 -9.80
CA ALA A 175 15.04 8.19 -9.90
C ALA A 175 14.15 7.67 -8.75
N PRO A 176 14.38 8.16 -7.51
CA PRO A 176 13.58 7.76 -6.36
C PRO A 176 12.12 8.24 -6.53
N MET A 177 11.20 7.48 -5.96
CA MET A 177 9.80 7.89 -5.87
C MET A 177 9.69 9.10 -4.94
N ARG A 178 8.94 10.12 -5.36
CA ARG A 178 8.76 11.34 -4.56
C ARG A 178 7.94 11.02 -3.31
N ILE A 179 8.37 11.51 -2.16
CA ILE A 179 7.59 11.50 -0.91
C ILE A 179 7.27 12.95 -0.56
N SER A 180 6.01 13.22 -0.23
CA SER A 180 5.52 14.53 0.19
C SER A 180 4.69 14.40 1.46
N THR A 181 4.52 15.50 2.19
CA THR A 181 3.74 15.57 3.44
C THR A 181 2.64 16.64 3.37
N PRO A 182 1.67 16.51 2.45
CA PRO A 182 0.69 17.55 2.22
C PRO A 182 -0.29 17.70 3.39
N PRO A 183 -0.82 18.91 3.63
CA PRO A 183 -1.80 19.15 4.69
C PRO A 183 -3.24 18.80 4.29
N ILE A 184 -3.45 18.36 3.05
CA ILE A 184 -4.79 18.11 2.54
C ILE A 184 -4.78 16.83 1.71
N PHE A 185 -5.86 16.07 1.83
CA PHE A 185 -6.07 14.88 1.03
C PHE A 185 -6.46 15.25 -0.41
N ARG A 186 -5.81 14.62 -1.38
CA ARG A 186 -6.07 14.78 -2.81
C ARG A 186 -6.51 13.46 -3.40
N ASN A 187 -7.61 13.48 -4.14
CA ASN A 187 -8.05 12.33 -4.90
C ASN A 187 -7.33 12.28 -6.26
N ASN A 188 -6.16 11.64 -6.30
CA ASN A 188 -5.34 11.45 -7.50
C ASN A 188 -4.96 9.98 -7.67
N SER A 189 -5.25 9.40 -8.84
CA SER A 189 -4.99 7.98 -9.14
C SER A 189 -3.51 7.63 -9.19
N ASN A 190 -2.65 8.60 -9.51
CA ASN A 190 -1.21 8.39 -9.69
C ASN A 190 -0.41 8.64 -8.39
N LEU A 191 -1.08 8.98 -7.29
CA LEU A 191 -0.48 9.33 -6.00
C LEU A 191 -0.98 8.37 -4.93
N TYR A 192 -0.07 7.66 -4.28
CA TYR A 192 -0.46 6.80 -3.15
C TYR A 192 -0.54 7.62 -1.87
N THR A 193 -1.62 7.48 -1.09
CA THR A 193 -1.78 8.22 0.17
C THR A 193 -1.56 7.33 1.38
N ILE A 194 -0.69 7.74 2.30
CA ILE A 194 -0.56 7.14 3.63
C ILE A 194 -1.11 8.14 4.64
N GLY A 195 -2.16 7.76 5.35
CA GLY A 195 -2.80 8.62 6.32
C GLY A 195 -2.63 8.11 7.75
N VAL A 196 -2.42 9.06 8.67
CA VAL A 196 -2.43 8.80 10.10
C VAL A 196 -3.59 9.54 10.73
N VAL A 197 -4.48 8.81 11.39
CA VAL A 197 -5.66 9.33 12.09
C VAL A 197 -5.35 9.38 13.58
N PRO A 198 -4.93 10.53 14.13
CA PRO A 198 -4.71 10.68 15.57
C PRO A 198 -6.04 10.76 16.33
N HIS A 199 -6.05 10.22 17.54
CA HIS A 199 -7.14 10.46 18.48
C HIS A 199 -7.28 11.97 18.78
N PRO A 200 -8.50 12.51 19.03
CA PRO A 200 -8.68 13.94 19.26
C PRO A 200 -7.85 14.52 20.41
N TRP A 201 -7.57 13.72 21.44
CA TRP A 201 -6.62 14.07 22.49
C TRP A 201 -5.23 14.38 21.92
N THR A 202 -4.67 13.46 21.15
CA THR A 202 -3.35 13.56 20.51
C THR A 202 -3.30 14.76 19.56
N THR A 203 -4.34 14.96 18.77
CA THR A 203 -4.48 16.13 17.89
C THR A 203 -4.44 17.42 18.68
N THR A 204 -5.26 17.54 19.73
CA THR A 204 -5.38 18.77 20.51
C THR A 204 -4.10 19.06 21.31
N SER A 205 -3.47 18.04 21.91
CA SER A 205 -2.23 18.22 22.67
C SER A 205 -1.04 18.58 21.79
N SER A 206 -0.98 17.99 20.59
CA SER A 206 0.02 18.31 19.57
C SER A 206 -0.16 19.74 19.04
N ASP A 207 -1.37 20.10 18.59
CA ASP A 207 -1.66 21.43 18.03
C ASP A 207 -1.36 22.55 19.03
N ALA A 208 -1.87 22.39 20.26
CA ALA A 208 -1.64 23.33 21.36
C ALA A 208 -0.25 23.22 22.00
N PHE A 209 0.53 22.21 21.62
CA PHE A 209 1.87 21.92 22.11
C PHE A 209 1.97 21.83 23.65
N THR A 210 0.98 21.19 24.28
CA THR A 210 0.82 21.10 25.75
C THR A 210 0.07 19.84 26.18
N THR A 211 0.35 19.36 27.40
CA THR A 211 -0.44 18.32 28.08
C THR A 211 -1.51 18.89 29.00
N ALA A 212 -1.45 20.20 29.30
CA ALA A 212 -2.36 20.89 30.21
C ALA A 212 -3.69 21.23 29.52
N ILE A 213 -4.49 20.19 29.24
CA ILE A 213 -5.81 20.29 28.62
C ILE A 213 -6.87 20.05 29.70
N ASP A 214 -7.68 21.07 29.98
CA ASP A 214 -8.87 21.00 30.83
C ASP A 214 -10.16 21.23 30.02
N VAL A 215 -11.32 21.04 30.64
CA VAL A 215 -12.62 21.23 29.96
C VAL A 215 -12.80 22.68 29.43
N PRO A 216 -12.43 23.73 30.17
CA PRO A 216 -12.40 25.10 29.62
C PRO A 216 -11.52 25.25 28.39
N PHE A 217 -10.33 24.66 28.37
CA PHE A 217 -9.41 24.66 27.23
C PHE A 217 -10.07 24.03 26.01
N ILE A 218 -10.65 22.83 26.15
CA ILE A 218 -11.34 22.12 25.07
C ILE A 218 -12.39 23.04 24.42
N ARG A 219 -13.28 23.63 25.22
CA ARG A 219 -14.38 24.46 24.67
C ARG A 219 -13.94 25.82 24.11
N ARG A 220 -12.90 26.43 24.67
CA ARG A 220 -12.57 27.85 24.40
C ARG A 220 -11.29 28.06 23.58
N ARG A 221 -10.42 27.07 23.51
CA ARG A 221 -9.09 27.18 22.89
C ARG A 221 -8.81 26.12 21.83
N SER A 222 -9.52 24.99 21.85
CA SER A 222 -9.36 23.96 20.82
C SER A 222 -10.27 24.21 19.61
N ASN A 223 -9.80 23.80 18.44
CA ASN A 223 -10.59 23.79 17.21
C ASN A 223 -11.39 22.49 17.14
N ARG A 224 -12.70 22.59 16.91
CA ARG A 224 -13.57 21.43 16.77
C ARG A 224 -13.28 20.69 15.46
N ASP A 225 -13.17 19.36 15.53
CA ASP A 225 -12.95 18.44 14.40
C ASP A 225 -11.80 18.92 13.48
N HIS A 226 -10.71 19.36 14.10
CA HIS A 226 -9.67 20.13 13.41
C HIS A 226 -8.95 19.29 12.35
N TRP A 227 -8.65 18.04 12.68
CA TRP A 227 -7.91 17.15 11.79
C TRP A 227 -8.75 16.84 10.55
N LEU A 228 -10.00 16.39 10.73
CA LEU A 228 -10.91 16.04 9.64
C LEU A 228 -11.22 17.26 8.77
N THR A 229 -11.39 18.43 9.38
CA THR A 229 -11.64 19.70 8.65
C THR A 229 -10.48 20.05 7.73
N LEU A 230 -9.24 19.95 8.21
CA LEU A 230 -8.05 20.25 7.40
C LEU A 230 -7.82 19.19 6.33
N ALA A 231 -7.90 17.90 6.69
CA ALA A 231 -7.71 16.77 5.78
C ALA A 231 -8.66 16.84 4.57
N THR A 232 -9.91 17.24 4.77
CA THR A 232 -10.95 17.28 3.72
C THR A 232 -11.15 18.66 3.08
N LYS A 233 -10.32 19.65 3.43
CA LYS A 233 -10.53 21.06 3.05
C LYS A 233 -10.56 21.30 1.54
N GLU A 234 -9.76 20.60 0.75
CA GLU A 234 -9.68 20.79 -0.70
C GLU A 234 -10.91 20.23 -1.42
N ILE A 235 -11.47 19.13 -0.92
CA ILE A 235 -12.62 18.46 -1.53
C ILE A 235 -13.94 19.15 -1.17
N LEU A 236 -14.08 19.62 0.07
CA LEU A 236 -15.35 20.14 0.61
C LEU A 236 -15.33 21.64 0.95
N GLY A 237 -14.19 22.31 0.80
CA GLY A 237 -14.04 23.70 1.22
C GLY A 237 -14.09 23.87 2.75
N THR A 238 -14.38 25.09 3.20
CA THR A 238 -14.41 25.47 4.63
C THR A 238 -15.82 25.58 5.22
N GLY A 239 -16.86 25.70 4.40
CA GLY A 239 -18.24 25.95 4.84
C GLY A 239 -19.08 24.69 5.14
N VAL A 240 -18.48 23.50 5.02
CA VAL A 240 -19.19 22.22 5.19
C VAL A 240 -19.04 21.71 6.63
N SER A 241 -20.15 21.22 7.19
CA SER A 241 -20.21 20.62 8.53
C SER A 241 -19.45 19.29 8.62
N THR A 242 -19.31 18.77 9.83
CA THR A 242 -18.53 17.56 10.11
C THR A 242 -19.08 16.30 9.41
N SER A 243 -20.40 16.08 9.39
CA SER A 243 -20.97 14.81 8.91
C SER A 243 -20.68 14.53 7.42
N PRO A 244 -20.82 15.49 6.48
CA PRO A 244 -20.41 15.25 5.10
C PRO A 244 -18.90 15.01 4.94
N ARG A 245 -18.06 15.63 5.77
CA ARG A 245 -16.61 15.39 5.78
C ARG A 245 -16.30 13.95 6.17
N LEU A 246 -16.97 13.46 7.19
CA LEU A 246 -16.83 12.08 7.64
C LEU A 246 -17.21 11.08 6.56
N VAL A 247 -18.31 11.31 5.83
CA VAL A 247 -18.71 10.43 4.71
C VAL A 247 -17.62 10.40 3.64
N LYS A 248 -17.09 11.56 3.25
CA LYS A 248 -16.00 11.64 2.26
C LYS A 248 -14.70 11.04 2.74
N PHE A 249 -14.39 11.19 4.02
CA PHE A 249 -13.25 10.54 4.63
C PHE A 249 -13.41 9.01 4.61
N LYS A 250 -14.55 8.49 5.08
CA LYS A 250 -14.84 7.04 5.04
C LYS A 250 -14.82 6.48 3.62
N GLU A 251 -15.28 7.24 2.63
CA GLU A 251 -15.16 6.88 1.22
C GLU A 251 -13.68 6.81 0.79
N ALA A 252 -12.85 7.78 1.18
CA ALA A 252 -11.41 7.78 0.89
C ALA A 252 -10.66 6.63 1.59
N VAL A 253 -11.10 6.20 2.77
CA VAL A 253 -10.46 5.11 3.54
C VAL A 253 -10.94 3.73 3.11
N ALA A 254 -12.25 3.53 2.98
CA ALA A 254 -12.86 2.20 2.94
C ALA A 254 -13.52 1.83 1.61
N SER A 255 -13.63 2.76 0.65
CA SER A 255 -14.12 2.39 -0.69
C SER A 255 -13.12 1.44 -1.39
N PRO A 256 -13.55 0.65 -2.38
CA PRO A 256 -12.63 -0.17 -3.18
C PRO A 256 -11.48 0.64 -3.81
N TYR A 257 -11.78 1.86 -4.28
CA TYR A 257 -10.78 2.79 -4.79
C TYR A 257 -9.83 3.26 -3.67
N GLY A 258 -10.40 3.66 -2.52
CA GLY A 258 -9.65 4.10 -1.34
C GLY A 258 -8.67 3.04 -0.82
N ALA A 259 -9.13 1.80 -0.69
CA ALA A 259 -8.32 0.67 -0.27
C ALA A 259 -7.16 0.37 -1.25
N ALA A 260 -7.35 0.66 -2.55
CA ALA A 260 -6.32 0.49 -3.58
C ALA A 260 -5.27 1.62 -3.59
N HIS A 261 -5.67 2.84 -3.27
CA HIS A 261 -4.87 4.06 -3.43
C HIS A 261 -4.37 4.64 -2.11
N SER A 262 -4.75 4.04 -0.98
CA SER A 262 -4.36 4.52 0.32
C SER A 262 -4.25 3.44 1.39
N VAL A 263 -3.55 3.79 2.46
CA VAL A 263 -3.55 3.02 3.70
C VAL A 263 -3.63 3.98 4.88
N TRP A 264 -4.39 3.59 5.90
CA TRP A 264 -4.70 4.42 7.04
C TRP A 264 -4.46 3.66 8.33
N PHE A 265 -3.87 4.33 9.32
CA PHE A 265 -3.67 3.77 10.66
C PHE A 265 -3.73 4.87 11.72
N THR A 266 -3.85 4.46 12.98
CA THR A 266 -3.93 5.37 14.13
C THR A 266 -2.55 5.83 14.58
N ALA A 267 -2.41 7.08 15.03
CA ALA A 267 -1.12 7.62 15.50
C ALA A 267 -0.57 6.92 16.75
N GLU A 268 -1.46 6.41 17.59
CA GLU A 268 -1.15 5.87 18.91
C GLU A 268 -0.64 4.43 18.84
N LYS A 269 -0.71 3.80 17.67
CA LYS A 269 -0.26 2.43 17.43
C LYS A 269 0.72 2.40 16.26
N ASN A 270 1.62 1.42 16.27
CA ASN A 270 2.41 1.14 15.08
C ASN A 270 1.48 0.64 13.96
N TYR A 271 1.87 0.85 12.71
CA TYR A 271 1.18 0.21 11.59
C TYR A 271 1.28 -1.33 11.74
N PRO A 272 0.32 -2.10 11.21
CA PRO A 272 0.29 -3.54 11.38
C PRO A 272 1.55 -4.25 10.89
N ASP A 273 2.03 -5.26 11.63
CA ASP A 273 3.21 -6.06 11.24
C ASP A 273 3.01 -6.78 9.90
N ASP A 274 1.76 -7.08 9.55
CA ASP A 274 1.34 -7.77 8.35
C ASP A 274 1.00 -6.83 7.18
N ILE A 275 1.46 -5.56 7.23
CA ILE A 275 1.25 -4.55 6.16
C ILE A 275 1.69 -5.03 4.76
N ASP A 276 2.61 -6.00 4.67
CA ASP A 276 3.01 -6.63 3.40
C ASP A 276 1.81 -7.29 2.68
N TRP A 277 0.82 -7.79 3.42
CA TRP A 277 -0.41 -8.36 2.86
C TRP A 277 -1.28 -7.30 2.19
N HIS A 278 -1.33 -6.09 2.74
CA HIS A 278 -2.07 -4.96 2.14
C HIS A 278 -1.52 -4.63 0.75
N PHE A 279 -0.20 -4.61 0.62
CA PHE A 279 0.48 -4.31 -0.65
C PHE A 279 0.54 -5.51 -1.61
N GLY A 280 0.41 -6.74 -1.09
CA GLY A 280 0.57 -7.97 -1.86
C GLY A 280 2.02 -8.27 -2.24
N PHE A 281 2.99 -7.60 -1.61
CA PHE A 281 4.42 -7.84 -1.75
C PHE A 281 5.16 -7.48 -0.46
N ILE A 282 6.35 -8.04 -0.29
CA ILE A 282 7.18 -7.76 0.90
C ILE A 282 7.71 -6.32 0.84
N VAL A 283 7.36 -5.50 1.84
CA VAL A 283 7.89 -4.14 1.97
C VAL A 283 9.32 -4.18 2.52
N PRO A 284 10.30 -3.54 1.86
CA PRO A 284 11.67 -3.48 2.37
C PRO A 284 11.72 -2.86 3.78
N ARG A 285 12.36 -3.50 4.76
CA ARG A 285 12.48 -2.97 6.15
C ARG A 285 13.84 -2.34 6.45
N SER A 286 14.83 -2.69 5.66
CA SER A 286 16.13 -2.04 5.67
C SER A 286 16.27 -1.27 4.37
N GLY A 287 16.77 -0.04 4.48
CA GLY A 287 17.32 0.66 3.33
C GLY A 287 18.21 -0.31 2.56
N ALA A 288 18.06 -0.40 1.24
CA ALA A 288 19.08 -1.05 0.42
C ALA A 288 20.41 -0.37 0.74
N HIS A 289 21.19 -0.99 1.64
CA HIS A 289 22.48 -0.49 2.06
C HIS A 289 23.30 -0.31 0.80
N ASP A 290 23.79 0.92 0.66
CA ASP A 290 24.82 1.33 -0.25
C ASP A 290 24.46 1.13 -1.72
N GLY A 291 24.05 2.21 -2.37
CA GLY A 291 24.25 2.44 -3.81
C GLY A 291 25.73 2.43 -4.23
N LYS A 292 26.55 1.58 -3.63
CA LYS A 292 27.88 1.20 -4.12
C LYS A 292 27.65 0.15 -5.19
N SER A 293 27.30 0.63 -6.38
CA SER A 293 27.62 -0.09 -7.60
C SER A 293 29.13 -0.38 -7.55
N GLN A 294 29.50 -1.67 -7.56
CA GLN A 294 30.88 -2.09 -7.81
C GLN A 294 31.13 -1.97 -9.31
N THR A 295 31.41 -0.75 -9.76
CA THR A 295 31.93 -0.28 -11.07
C THR A 295 31.75 1.25 -11.09
N PRO A 296 32.58 2.02 -11.82
CA PRO A 296 32.91 3.41 -11.45
C PRO A 296 31.69 4.32 -11.49
N VAL A 297 31.06 4.50 -10.33
CA VAL A 297 29.96 5.44 -10.15
C VAL A 297 30.58 6.84 -10.12
N PRO A 298 30.06 7.81 -10.90
CA PRO A 298 30.55 9.17 -10.90
C PRO A 298 30.56 9.78 -9.49
N GLY A 299 31.56 10.61 -9.20
CA GLY A 299 31.84 11.15 -7.87
C GLY A 299 30.67 11.93 -7.23
N PRO A 300 30.80 12.30 -5.94
CA PRO A 300 29.76 12.95 -5.13
C PRO A 300 29.10 14.18 -5.79
N GLU A 301 29.85 14.89 -6.64
CA GLU A 301 29.41 16.08 -7.39
C GLU A 301 28.31 15.80 -8.43
N ARG A 302 28.07 14.54 -8.82
CA ARG A 302 27.04 14.14 -9.79
C ARG A 302 25.88 13.35 -9.16
N ARG A 303 25.75 13.33 -7.83
CA ARG A 303 24.50 12.88 -7.21
C ARG A 303 23.41 13.90 -7.58
N PRO A 304 22.21 13.46 -8.01
CA PRO A 304 21.08 14.38 -8.13
C PRO A 304 20.93 15.14 -6.81
N ALA A 305 20.78 16.46 -6.88
CA ALA A 305 20.44 17.23 -5.70
C ALA A 305 19.20 16.62 -5.04
N ASP A 306 19.14 16.63 -3.71
CA ASP A 306 17.96 16.18 -3.00
C ASP A 306 16.75 16.94 -3.58
N PRO A 307 15.65 16.22 -3.90
CA PRO A 307 14.51 16.83 -4.54
C PRO A 307 14.02 18.01 -3.70
N VAL A 308 13.83 19.15 -4.36
CA VAL A 308 13.31 20.35 -3.70
C VAL A 308 11.98 20.00 -3.03
N ARG A 309 11.91 20.25 -1.73
CA ARG A 309 10.74 19.97 -0.90
C ARG A 309 9.52 20.70 -1.44
N ASP A 310 8.34 20.07 -1.36
CA ASP A 310 7.12 20.73 -1.82
C ASP A 310 6.86 21.95 -0.94
N PRO A 311 6.58 23.15 -1.50
CA PRO A 311 6.18 24.30 -0.71
C PRO A 311 4.95 24.05 0.19
N LEU A 312 4.13 23.05 -0.16
CA LEU A 312 2.97 22.64 0.62
C LEU A 312 3.31 21.72 1.80
N ASP A 313 4.51 21.14 1.86
CA ASP A 313 4.92 20.26 2.94
C ASP A 313 4.92 20.98 4.31
N GLY A 314 4.64 20.23 5.38
CA GLY A 314 4.63 20.78 6.74
C GLY A 314 5.98 21.37 7.17
N VAL A 315 6.00 22.23 8.18
CA VAL A 315 7.27 22.84 8.66
C VAL A 315 8.18 21.76 9.25
N LEU A 316 9.49 21.83 8.98
CA LEU A 316 10.47 20.98 9.66
C LEU A 316 10.63 21.48 11.10
N PRO A 317 10.35 20.64 12.11
CA PRO A 317 10.55 21.04 13.49
C PRO A 317 12.04 21.14 13.80
N SER A 318 12.39 22.01 14.75
CA SER A 318 13.69 21.94 15.40
C SER A 318 13.83 20.64 16.19
N GLU A 319 15.05 20.23 16.49
CA GLU A 319 15.32 18.99 17.24
C GLU A 319 14.65 19.00 18.64
N LYS A 320 14.58 20.18 19.28
CA LYS A 320 13.88 20.38 20.56
C LYS A 320 12.37 20.24 20.42
N GLU A 321 11.80 20.81 19.35
CA GLU A 321 10.36 20.70 19.09
C GLU A 321 9.98 19.25 18.82
N LEU A 322 10.73 18.57 17.95
CA LEU A 322 10.48 17.16 17.61
C LEU A 322 10.56 16.26 18.84
N LYS A 323 11.54 16.49 19.74
CA LYS A 323 11.63 15.77 21.01
C LYS A 323 10.36 15.94 21.84
N LYS A 324 9.87 17.17 21.97
CA LYS A 324 8.64 17.45 22.71
C LYS A 324 7.40 16.89 22.01
N GLU A 325 7.33 16.92 20.67
CA GLU A 325 6.25 16.27 19.92
C GLU A 325 6.18 14.76 20.24
N ARG A 326 7.34 14.08 20.31
CA ARG A 326 7.42 12.67 20.71
C ARG A 326 6.98 12.44 22.15
N GLU A 327 7.40 13.31 23.08
CA GLU A 327 6.95 13.25 24.49
C GLU A 327 5.43 13.42 24.61
N LEU A 328 4.83 14.32 23.84
CA LEU A 328 3.37 14.52 23.80
C LEU A 328 2.65 13.29 23.24
N LEU A 329 3.19 12.67 22.19
CA LEU A 329 2.62 11.45 21.62
C LEU A 329 2.68 10.27 22.61
N GLU A 330 3.82 10.07 23.27
CA GLU A 330 3.95 9.03 24.30
C GLU A 330 3.02 9.29 25.49
N TYR A 331 2.89 10.54 25.91
CA TYR A 331 1.91 10.90 26.93
C TYR A 331 0.47 10.58 26.49
N ALA A 332 0.11 10.91 25.25
CA ALA A 332 -1.21 10.63 24.70
C ALA A 332 -1.53 9.13 24.68
N LYS A 333 -0.56 8.28 24.34
CA LYS A 333 -0.71 6.80 24.40
C LYS A 333 -1.02 6.26 25.80
N MET A 334 -0.59 6.96 26.85
CA MET A 334 -0.79 6.57 28.25
C MET A 334 -2.07 7.15 28.89
N MET A 335 -2.82 7.98 28.17
CA MET A 335 -4.03 8.61 28.69
C MET A 335 -5.18 7.62 28.88
N GLY A 336 -6.09 7.92 29.80
CA GLY A 336 -7.31 7.13 30.05
C GLY A 336 -7.17 6.07 31.14
N THR A 337 -6.05 6.09 31.87
CA THR A 337 -5.78 5.14 32.96
C THR A 337 -6.44 5.55 34.27
N THR A 338 -6.64 6.86 34.51
CA THR A 338 -7.31 7.37 35.71
C THR A 338 -8.73 7.88 35.43
N PRO A 339 -9.64 7.91 36.43
CA PRO A 339 -11.00 8.43 36.23
C PRO A 339 -11.07 9.88 35.74
N GLU A 340 -10.12 10.71 36.18
CA GLU A 340 -10.02 12.11 35.73
C GLU A 340 -9.60 12.19 34.26
N GLN A 341 -8.59 11.43 33.85
CA GLN A 341 -8.17 11.35 32.46
C GLN A 341 -9.29 10.85 31.55
N GLN A 342 -10.04 9.83 31.99
CA GLN A 342 -11.20 9.34 31.25
C GLN A 342 -12.30 10.39 31.11
N ARG A 343 -12.50 11.24 32.13
CA ARG A 343 -13.43 12.37 32.04
C ARG A 343 -12.97 13.39 31.00
N LEU A 344 -11.67 13.69 30.94
CA LEU A 344 -11.10 14.60 29.95
C LEU A 344 -11.16 14.02 28.54
N ILE A 345 -10.84 12.74 28.36
CA ILE A 345 -10.98 12.04 27.09
C ILE A 345 -12.44 12.09 26.60
N ARG A 346 -13.41 11.71 27.43
CA ARG A 346 -14.82 11.80 27.03
C ARG A 346 -15.26 13.23 26.66
N ALA A 347 -14.73 14.24 27.36
CA ALA A 347 -15.03 15.63 27.04
C ALA A 347 -14.44 16.04 25.68
N ILE A 348 -13.22 15.59 25.35
CA ILE A 348 -12.57 15.91 24.08
C ILE A 348 -13.19 15.14 22.91
N GLU A 349 -13.59 13.89 23.14
CA GLU A 349 -14.32 13.07 22.17
C GLU A 349 -15.69 13.68 21.85
N ALA A 350 -16.45 14.08 22.89
CA ALA A 350 -17.75 14.72 22.70
C ALA A 350 -17.65 16.08 21.99
N TRP A 351 -16.54 16.80 22.16
CA TRP A 351 -16.28 18.03 21.41
C TRP A 351 -15.95 17.74 19.94
N ASN A 352 -15.18 16.68 19.68
CA ASN A 352 -14.65 16.32 18.36
C ASN A 352 -15.27 15.03 17.79
N LEU A 353 -16.60 14.94 17.76
CA LEU A 353 -17.31 13.73 17.29
C LEU A 353 -16.88 13.27 15.89
N GLY A 354 -16.49 14.20 15.00
CA GLY A 354 -16.00 13.84 13.67
C GLY A 354 -14.65 13.18 13.69
N ASP A 355 -13.70 13.75 14.45
CA ASP A 355 -12.36 13.18 14.58
C ASP A 355 -12.36 11.87 15.38
N VAL A 356 -13.36 11.62 16.25
CA VAL A 356 -13.54 10.33 16.96
C VAL A 356 -14.06 9.24 16.02
N GLU A 357 -14.99 9.59 15.15
CA GLU A 357 -15.69 8.66 14.27
C GLU A 357 -14.92 8.37 12.97
N ALA A 358 -13.96 9.25 12.63
CA ALA A 358 -12.96 9.04 11.59
C ALA A 358 -11.96 7.97 12.04
#